data_AF-A0A0D6L695-F1
#
_entry.id   AF-A0A0D6L695-F1
#
_cell.length_a   1.000
_cell.length_b   1.000
_cell.length_c   1.000
_cell.angle_alpha   90.00
_cell.angle_beta   90.00
_cell.angle_gamma   90.00
#
_symmetry.space_group_name_H-M   'P 1'
#
loop_
_entity.id
_entity.type
_entity.pdbx_description
1 polymer ?
#
loop_
_entity_poly.entity_id
_entity_poly.type
_entity_poly.pdbx_seq_one_letter_code
_entity_poly.pdbx_strand_id
1 'polypeptide(L)'
;MAAKAKEDTWAFQPIGAPFPDHPIRVPGQQNMYVALWYKYGKPIHGRAWNNNGGVECSFPYKKFELKTKTELEGHIQILTYKGNFKTLGYWLVADLPFRLCMKLCWVSVQRDE
;
A
#
# COMPACT_ATOMS: atom_id res chain seq x y z
N MET A 1 -19.34 -6.98 21.92
CA MET A 1 -18.19 -6.04 21.95
C MET A 1 -17.69 -5.89 20.52
N ALA A 2 -17.82 -4.71 19.91
CA ALA A 2 -17.29 -4.50 18.56
C ALA A 2 -15.77 -4.60 18.62
N ALA A 3 -15.18 -5.55 17.89
CA ALA A 3 -13.74 -5.67 17.81
C ALA A 3 -13.19 -4.36 17.21
N LYS A 4 -12.28 -3.70 17.93
CA LYS A 4 -11.59 -2.51 17.43
C LYS A 4 -10.87 -2.91 16.14
N ALA A 5 -11.12 -2.18 15.05
CA ALA A 5 -10.43 -2.40 13.79
C ALA A 5 -8.91 -2.37 14.04
N LYS A 6 -8.20 -3.37 13.54
CA LYS A 6 -6.74 -3.42 13.61
C LYS A 6 -6.14 -2.36 12.70
N GLU A 7 -4.90 -1.99 12.97
CA GLU A 7 -4.15 -1.06 12.13
C GLU A 7 -3.66 -1.76 10.86
N ASP A 8 -3.44 -0.97 9.81
CA ASP A 8 -2.92 -1.46 8.53
C ASP A 8 -1.53 -2.08 8.68
N THR A 9 -1.34 -3.24 8.05
CA THR A 9 -0.07 -3.97 8.11
C THR A 9 0.80 -3.64 6.90
N TRP A 10 1.88 -2.91 7.15
CA TRP A 10 2.86 -2.51 6.14
C TRP A 10 4.09 -3.42 6.20
N ALA A 11 4.31 -4.19 5.15
CA ALA A 11 5.47 -5.08 5.04
C ALA A 11 6.65 -4.35 4.40
N PHE A 12 7.79 -4.30 5.09
CA PHE A 12 9.03 -3.77 4.53
C PHE A 12 9.57 -4.70 3.45
N GLN A 13 9.72 -4.17 2.23
CA GLN A 13 10.18 -4.91 1.08
C GLN A 13 11.33 -4.17 0.38
N PRO A 14 12.50 -4.80 0.21
CA PRO A 14 13.57 -4.27 -0.61
C PRO A 14 13.17 -4.21 -2.09
N ILE A 15 13.58 -3.15 -2.79
CA ILE A 15 13.33 -3.03 -4.24
C ILE A 15 14.13 -4.12 -4.98
N GLY A 16 13.45 -4.84 -5.87
CA GLY A 16 13.98 -6.00 -6.61
C GLY A 16 13.85 -7.35 -5.90
N ALA A 17 13.42 -7.38 -4.63
CA ALA A 17 13.06 -8.63 -3.94
C ALA A 17 11.65 -9.09 -4.36
N PRO A 18 11.27 -10.37 -4.12
CA PRO A 18 9.91 -10.84 -4.37
C PRO A 18 8.87 -10.13 -3.49
N PHE A 19 7.61 -10.13 -3.90
CA PHE A 19 6.51 -9.53 -3.14
C PHE A 19 6.30 -10.26 -1.79
N PRO A 20 5.85 -9.54 -0.75
CA PRO A 20 5.47 -10.14 0.52
C PRO A 20 4.15 -10.93 0.38
N ASP A 21 3.81 -11.67 1.43
CA ASP A 21 2.59 -12.47 1.47
C ASP A 21 1.32 -11.60 1.55
N HIS A 22 0.26 -12.01 0.83
CA HIS A 22 -1.01 -11.29 0.71
C HIS A 22 -0.93 -9.77 0.43
N PRO A 23 -0.25 -9.33 -0.66
CA PRO A 23 -0.16 -7.92 -1.01
C PRO A 23 -1.50 -7.41 -1.56
N ILE A 24 -1.88 -6.20 -1.16
CA ILE A 24 -3.12 -5.60 -1.63
C ILE A 24 -2.95 -5.04 -3.04
N ARG A 25 -3.80 -5.52 -3.94
CA ARG A 25 -3.89 -5.07 -5.33
C ARG A 25 -4.82 -3.86 -5.45
N VAL A 26 -4.51 -3.00 -6.40
CA VAL A 26 -5.41 -1.92 -6.81
C VAL A 26 -6.56 -2.54 -7.63
N PRO A 27 -7.84 -2.25 -7.31
CA PRO A 27 -8.96 -2.77 -8.09
C PRO A 27 -8.88 -2.35 -9.55
N GLY A 28 -9.29 -3.25 -10.44
CA GLY A 28 -9.20 -3.03 -11.88
C GLY A 28 -7.78 -3.08 -12.47
N GLN A 29 -6.75 -3.33 -11.65
CA GLN A 29 -5.37 -3.49 -12.11
C GLN A 29 -4.83 -4.87 -11.75
N GLN A 30 -4.29 -5.57 -12.74
CA GLN A 30 -3.81 -6.95 -12.53
C GLN A 30 -2.42 -6.98 -11.86
N ASN A 31 -1.58 -5.97 -12.04
CA ASN A 31 -0.21 -6.00 -11.54
C ASN A 31 0.17 -4.69 -10.83
N MET A 32 -0.76 -4.08 -10.11
CA MET A 32 -0.48 -2.89 -9.31
C MET A 32 -0.85 -3.11 -7.85
N TYR A 33 0.05 -2.71 -6.97
CA TYR A 33 -0.05 -2.87 -5.53
C TYR A 33 0.18 -1.52 -4.85
N VAL A 34 -0.41 -1.38 -3.66
CA VAL A 34 -0.26 -0.16 -2.85
C VAL A 34 1.10 -0.18 -2.16
N ALA A 35 1.89 0.86 -2.39
CA ALA A 35 3.20 1.02 -1.80
C ALA A 35 3.33 2.35 -1.04
N LEU A 36 4.17 2.34 -0.02
CA LEU A 36 4.46 3.45 0.85
C LEU A 36 5.97 3.61 0.98
N TRP A 37 6.43 4.84 0.92
CA TRP A 37 7.83 5.19 1.09
C TRP A 37 7.93 6.41 1.99
N TYR A 38 8.99 6.50 2.80
CA TYR A 38 9.21 7.64 3.68
C TYR A 38 10.41 8.43 3.20
N LYS A 39 10.26 9.74 3.11
CA LYS A 39 11.38 10.66 2.84
C LYS A 39 11.37 11.80 3.83
N TYR A 40 12.46 11.96 4.59
CA TYR A 40 12.56 12.98 5.65
C TYR A 40 11.37 12.95 6.64
N GLY A 41 10.96 11.75 7.04
CA GLY A 41 9.83 11.54 7.96
C GLY A 41 8.44 11.79 7.35
N LYS A 42 8.33 12.10 6.05
CA LYS A 42 7.04 12.28 5.37
C LYS A 42 6.64 11.00 4.62
N PRO A 43 5.43 10.45 4.87
CA PRO A 43 4.91 9.33 4.10
C PRO A 43 4.54 9.78 2.69
N ILE A 44 5.00 9.03 1.70
CA ILE A 44 4.75 9.22 0.27
C ILE A 44 4.16 7.91 -0.25
N HIS A 45 2.89 7.96 -0.63
CA HIS A 45 2.23 6.83 -1.26
C HIS A 45 2.60 6.75 -2.73
N GLY A 46 2.72 5.53 -3.23
CA GLY A 46 3.06 5.22 -4.60
C GLY A 46 2.42 3.92 -5.05
N ARG A 47 2.95 3.41 -6.17
CA ARG A 47 2.51 2.15 -6.77
C ARG A 47 3.70 1.22 -6.86
N ALA A 48 3.48 -0.05 -6.57
CA ALA A 48 4.43 -1.12 -6.84
C ALA A 48 3.83 -2.10 -7.85
N TRP A 49 4.69 -2.75 -8.63
CA TRP A 49 4.30 -3.80 -9.58
C TRP A 49 5.36 -4.90 -9.61
N ASN A 50 4.97 -6.09 -10.04
CA ASN A 50 5.90 -7.19 -10.24
C ASN A 50 6.50 -7.09 -11.64
N ASN A 51 7.82 -6.99 -11.74
CA ASN A 51 8.55 -7.14 -12.98
C ASN A 51 9.55 -8.29 -12.87
N ASN A 52 9.34 -9.36 -13.66
CA ASN A 52 10.20 -10.54 -13.68
C ASN A 52 10.50 -11.17 -12.29
N GLY A 53 9.53 -11.12 -11.37
CA GLY A 53 9.66 -11.63 -10.00
C GLY A 53 10.24 -10.62 -9.00
N GLY A 54 10.70 -9.47 -9.46
CA GLY A 54 11.18 -8.37 -8.63
C GLY A 54 10.09 -7.32 -8.38
N VAL A 55 10.07 -6.76 -7.18
CA VAL A 55 9.27 -5.58 -6.84
C VAL A 55 9.89 -4.36 -7.49
N GLU A 56 9.14 -3.75 -8.41
CA GLU A 56 9.39 -2.41 -8.90
C GLU A 56 8.37 -1.43 -8.33
N CYS A 57 8.71 -0.14 -8.33
CA CYS A 57 7.87 0.89 -7.75
C CYS A 57 8.05 2.26 -8.41
N SER A 58 7.06 3.12 -8.20
CA SER A 58 7.06 4.51 -8.67
C SER A 58 6.39 5.41 -7.66
N PHE A 59 7.14 6.41 -7.19
CA PHE A 59 6.69 7.40 -6.21
C PHE A 59 6.79 8.82 -6.77
N PRO A 60 5.71 9.62 -6.70
CA PRO A 60 5.77 11.03 -7.05
C PRO A 60 6.43 11.85 -5.93
N TYR A 61 7.51 12.57 -6.23
CA TYR A 61 8.18 13.46 -5.28
C TYR A 61 8.58 14.79 -5.92
N LYS A 62 8.05 15.91 -5.39
CA LYS A 62 8.42 17.30 -5.78
C LYS A 62 8.53 17.53 -7.32
N LYS A 63 7.66 16.89 -8.11
CA LYS A 63 7.57 16.90 -9.61
C LYS A 63 8.41 15.85 -10.36
N PHE A 64 9.13 14.98 -9.67
CA PHE A 64 9.84 13.85 -10.27
C PHE A 64 9.15 12.54 -9.91
N GLU A 65 9.23 11.55 -10.80
CA GLU A 65 8.88 10.16 -10.48
C GLU A 65 10.17 9.43 -10.07
N LEU A 66 10.24 8.99 -8.81
CA LEU A 66 11.34 8.20 -8.30
C LEU A 66 11.02 6.72 -8.51
N LYS A 67 11.93 6.00 -9.16
CA LYS A 67 11.77 4.57 -9.50
C LYS A 67 12.99 3.75 -9.10
N THR A 68 14.15 4.39 -8.99
CA THR A 68 15.40 3.66 -8.80
C THR A 68 15.64 3.32 -7.33
N LYS A 69 16.31 2.19 -7.11
CA LYS A 69 16.69 1.72 -5.77
C LYS A 69 17.51 2.75 -5.00
N THR A 70 18.39 3.48 -5.68
CA THR A 70 19.28 4.50 -5.09
C THR A 70 18.50 5.71 -4.58
N GLU A 71 17.46 6.13 -5.30
CA GLU A 71 16.63 7.29 -4.92
C GLU A 71 15.67 7.00 -3.77
N LEU A 72 15.27 5.73 -3.64
CA LEU A 72 14.28 5.25 -2.67
C LEU A 72 14.93 4.60 -1.44
N GLU A 73 16.23 4.82 -1.22
CA GLU A 73 16.98 4.31 -0.06
C GLU A 73 16.95 2.76 0.05
N GLY A 74 16.64 2.07 -1.05
CA GLY A 74 16.71 0.62 -1.18
C GLY A 74 15.51 -0.17 -0.67
N HIS A 75 14.57 0.45 0.04
CA HIS A 75 13.45 -0.24 0.68
C HIS A 75 12.15 0.57 0.62
N ILE A 76 11.04 -0.15 0.45
CA ILE A 76 9.69 0.41 0.43
C ILE A 76 8.80 -0.42 1.36
N GLN A 77 7.59 0.03 1.62
CA GLN A 77 6.58 -0.74 2.33
C GLN A 77 5.43 -1.08 1.40
N ILE A 78 4.97 -2.32 1.43
CA ILE A 78 3.81 -2.78 0.66
C ILE A 78 2.68 -3.06 1.64
N LEU A 79 1.48 -2.59 1.29
CA LEU A 79 0.30 -2.86 2.10
C LEU A 79 -0.07 -4.34 1.97
N THR A 80 -0.17 -5.01 3.11
CA THR A 80 -0.55 -6.42 3.19
C THR A 80 -1.84 -6.55 3.98
N TYR A 81 -2.67 -7.51 3.59
CA TYR A 81 -3.92 -7.79 4.27
C TYR A 81 -4.01 -9.28 4.53
N LYS A 82 -3.60 -9.66 5.74
CA LYS A 82 -3.59 -11.04 6.19
C LYS A 82 -4.78 -11.28 7.13
N GLY A 83 -5.91 -11.69 6.56
CA GLY A 83 -7.08 -12.06 7.33
C GLY A 83 -8.39 -11.80 6.60
N ASN A 84 -9.47 -11.76 7.38
CA ASN A 84 -10.83 -11.48 6.93
C ASN A 84 -11.44 -10.39 7.82
N PHE A 85 -12.57 -9.83 7.41
CA PHE A 85 -13.27 -8.79 8.18
C PHE A 85 -13.53 -9.19 9.63
N LYS A 86 -13.77 -10.48 9.87
CA LYS A 86 -14.03 -11.03 11.22
C LYS A 86 -12.81 -10.96 12.12
N THR A 87 -11.60 -10.99 11.56
CA THR A 87 -10.33 -11.02 12.31
C THR A 87 -9.62 -9.67 12.34
N LEU A 88 -9.87 -8.81 11.36
CA LEU A 88 -9.27 -7.48 11.22
C LEU A 88 -10.23 -6.35 11.61
N GLY A 89 -11.54 -6.54 11.46
CA GLY A 89 -12.57 -5.56 11.83
C GLY A 89 -12.76 -4.43 10.82
N TYR A 90 -12.16 -4.54 9.63
CA TYR A 90 -12.30 -3.57 8.54
C TYR A 90 -12.14 -4.25 7.17
N TRP A 91 -12.62 -3.57 6.12
CA TRP A 91 -12.45 -3.93 4.71
C TRP A 91 -11.78 -2.78 4.00
N LEU A 92 -10.84 -3.08 3.09
CA LEU A 92 -10.27 -2.08 2.21
C LEU A 92 -11.24 -1.82 1.05
N VAL A 93 -11.95 -0.69 1.11
CA VAL A 93 -12.82 -0.23 0.02
C VAL A 93 -11.94 0.52 -0.98
N ALA A 94 -11.49 -0.20 -2.00
CA ALA A 94 -10.54 0.35 -2.97
C ALA A 94 -11.23 0.91 -4.25
N ASP A 95 -12.56 1.08 -4.23
CA ASP A 95 -13.34 1.76 -5.28
C ASP A 95 -13.23 3.30 -5.21
N LEU A 96 -12.50 3.82 -4.24
CA LEU A 96 -12.17 5.25 -4.18
C LEU A 96 -11.14 5.59 -5.26
N PRO A 97 -11.33 6.67 -6.03
CA PRO A 97 -10.36 7.08 -7.04
C PRO A 97 -8.97 7.22 -6.39
N PHE A 98 -7.91 6.86 -7.11
CA PHE A 98 -6.53 6.80 -6.58
C PHE A 98 -6.10 8.07 -5.80
N ARG A 99 -6.64 9.23 -6.20
CA ARG A 99 -6.49 10.53 -5.49
C ARG A 99 -7.14 10.60 -4.11
N LEU A 100 -8.27 9.92 -3.89
CA LEU A 100 -8.91 9.76 -2.58
C LEU A 100 -8.25 8.64 -1.77
N CYS A 101 -7.88 7.51 -2.38
CA CYS A 101 -7.19 6.42 -1.69
C CYS A 101 -5.87 6.89 -1.04
N MET A 102 -5.14 7.80 -1.70
CA MET A 102 -3.93 8.44 -1.13
C MET A 102 -4.20 9.39 0.05
N LYS A 103 -5.43 9.90 0.21
CA LYS A 103 -5.82 10.87 1.24
C LYS A 103 -6.70 10.28 2.34
N LEU A 104 -7.32 9.13 2.06
CA LEU A 104 -8.12 8.34 2.96
C LEU A 104 -7.64 6.89 2.88
N CYS A 105 -6.58 6.57 3.60
CA CYS A 105 -6.57 5.33 4.38
C CYS A 105 -7.37 5.60 5.66
N TRP A 106 -8.59 6.10 5.50
CA TRP A 106 -9.53 6.25 6.60
C TRP A 106 -10.36 5.00 6.54
N VAL A 107 -10.13 4.12 7.52
CA VAL A 107 -10.97 2.97 7.83
C VAL A 107 -12.42 3.44 7.76
N SER A 108 -13.16 3.02 6.75
CA SER A 108 -14.61 3.10 6.76
C SER A 108 -15.08 2.11 7.82
N VAL A 109 -15.06 2.52 9.09
CA VAL A 109 -15.90 1.93 10.12
C VAL A 109 -17.32 2.21 9.65
N GLN A 110 -18.05 1.13 9.40
CA GLN A 110 -19.47 1.15 9.10
C GLN A 110 -20.17 2.08 10.10
N ARG A 111 -20.62 3.24 9.62
CA ARG A 111 -21.65 4.01 10.30
C ARG A 111 -22.96 3.35 9.86
N ASP A 112 -23.29 2.24 10.52
CA ASP A 112 -24.63 1.66 10.46
C ASP A 112 -25.60 2.70 11.07
N GLU A 113 -26.54 3.17 10.27
CA GLU A 113 -27.91 3.48 10.70
C GLU A 113 -28.84 2.50 10.00
#